data_AF-A0A8T5F4L8-F1
#
_entry.id   AF-A0A8T5F4L8-F1
#
_cell.length_a   1.000
_cell.length_b   1.000
_cell.length_c   1.000
_cell.angle_alpha   90.00
_cell.angle_beta   90.00
_cell.angle_gamma   90.00
#
_symmetry.space_group_name_H-M   'P 1'
#
loop_
_entity.id
_entity.type
_entity.pdbx_description
1 polymer ?
#
loop_
_entity_poly.entity_id
_entity_poly.type
_entity_poly.pdbx_seq_one_letter_code
_entity_poly.pdbx_strand_id
1 'polypeptide(L)'
;MLTLKQNKEFEEKLGIKSELVRVIDVPLNKLRDEILKEKGKVIVLGGDEKVNRFCVENKKIDILLSPELNSRKDSFHYRKSGLNQVLCKLAKQNDVTIGFDFSLLFNSKEKTKILGRMFFNYKLCKKYKVKMIFSSFARNKFELRNSDSMRVFKRILEKY
;
A
#
# COMPACT_ATOMS: atom_id res chain seq x y z
N MET A 1 -4.92 -14.86 -2.61
CA MET A 1 -3.46 -15.13 -2.61
C MET A 1 -2.91 -14.60 -3.91
N LEU A 2 -2.30 -13.40 -3.89
CA LEU A 2 -1.73 -12.75 -5.08
C LEU A 2 -0.32 -13.28 -5.30
N THR A 3 -0.18 -14.26 -6.17
CA THR A 3 1.13 -14.78 -6.59
C THR A 3 1.35 -14.34 -8.03
N LEU A 4 2.03 -13.21 -8.23
CA LEU A 4 2.57 -12.87 -9.55
C LEU A 4 3.61 -13.96 -9.87
N LYS A 5 3.33 -14.84 -10.83
CA LYS A 5 4.32 -15.82 -11.30
C LYS A 5 5.42 -15.06 -12.05
N GLN A 6 6.67 -15.25 -11.61
CA GLN A 6 7.85 -14.70 -12.27
C GLN A 6 7.88 -15.16 -13.73
N ASN A 7 8.01 -14.22 -14.66
CA ASN A 7 8.26 -14.54 -16.05
C ASN A 7 9.74 -14.29 -16.34
N LYS A 8 10.56 -15.33 -16.20
CA LYS A 8 12.02 -15.29 -16.40
C LYS A 8 12.40 -14.74 -17.78
N GLU A 9 11.59 -15.00 -18.79
CA GLU A 9 11.77 -14.52 -20.16
C GLU A 9 11.65 -12.99 -20.27
N PHE A 10 10.91 -12.37 -19.35
CA PHE A 10 10.74 -10.92 -19.28
C PHE A 10 11.89 -10.24 -18.51
N GLU A 11 12.45 -10.92 -17.52
CA GLU A 11 13.61 -10.45 -16.74
C GLU A 11 14.89 -10.42 -17.58
N GLU A 12 15.13 -11.47 -18.38
CA GLU A 12 16.28 -11.55 -19.29
C GLU A 12 16.20 -10.47 -20.39
N LYS A 13 15.02 -10.23 -20.96
CA LYS A 13 14.84 -9.20 -22.01
C LYS A 13 15.05 -7.77 -21.51
N LEU A 14 14.81 -7.50 -20.23
CA LEU A 14 14.92 -6.16 -19.66
C LEU A 14 16.22 -5.95 -18.86
N GLY A 15 16.98 -7.00 -18.56
CA GLY A 15 18.20 -6.90 -17.74
C GLY A 15 17.93 -6.49 -16.29
N ILE A 16 16.72 -6.75 -15.78
CA ILE A 16 16.29 -6.35 -14.43
C ILE A 16 16.22 -7.60 -13.55
N LYS A 17 16.88 -7.56 -12.39
CA LYS A 17 16.65 -8.53 -11.30
C LYS A 17 15.33 -8.17 -10.61
N SER A 18 14.29 -9.00 -10.73
CA SER A 18 13.06 -8.79 -9.98
C SER A 18 13.06 -9.65 -8.71
N GLU A 19 12.78 -9.02 -7.57
CA GLU A 19 12.45 -9.75 -6.34
C GLU A 19 10.93 -9.97 -6.34
N LEU A 20 10.50 -11.23 -6.30
CA LEU A 20 9.10 -11.55 -6.08
C LEU A 20 8.72 -11.14 -4.66
N VAL A 21 7.87 -10.12 -4.56
CA VAL A 21 7.30 -9.72 -3.28
C VAL A 21 5.87 -10.23 -3.20
N ARG A 22 5.60 -11.05 -2.19
CA ARG A 22 4.26 -11.56 -1.92
C ARG A 22 3.46 -10.50 -1.16
N VAL A 23 2.31 -10.13 -1.70
CA VAL A 23 1.34 -9.30 -0.98
C VAL A 23 0.44 -10.22 -0.15
N ILE A 24 0.53 -10.08 1.17
CA ILE A 24 -0.29 -10.83 2.11
C ILE A 24 -1.65 -10.13 2.23
N ASP A 25 -2.69 -10.83 1.82
CA ASP A 25 -4.09 -10.42 1.94
C ASP A 25 -4.84 -11.56 2.65
N VAL A 26 -4.81 -11.53 3.98
CA VAL A 26 -5.43 -12.54 4.85
C VAL A 26 -6.09 -11.85 6.05
N PRO A 27 -7.15 -12.45 6.63
CA PRO A 27 -7.74 -11.92 7.87
C PRO A 27 -6.73 -11.94 9.02
N LEU A 28 -6.93 -11.02 9.97
CA LEU A 28 -6.01 -10.75 11.10
C LEU A 28 -5.52 -12.03 11.83
N ASN A 29 -6.39 -13.01 12.02
CA ASN A 29 -6.08 -14.23 12.76
C ASN A 29 -4.96 -15.06 12.12
N LYS A 30 -4.88 -15.07 10.78
CA LYS A 30 -3.87 -15.83 10.01
C LYS A 30 -2.65 -15.00 9.64
N LEU A 31 -2.72 -13.68 9.87
CA LEU A 31 -1.72 -12.73 9.41
C LEU A 31 -0.38 -12.95 10.11
N ARG A 32 -0.39 -13.31 11.41
CA ARG A 32 0.81 -13.62 12.18
C ARG A 32 1.57 -14.82 11.61
N ASP A 33 0.86 -15.91 11.32
CA ASP A 33 1.48 -17.15 10.83
C ASP A 33 2.08 -16.98 9.44
N GLU A 34 1.41 -16.22 8.57
CA GLU A 34 1.92 -15.93 7.23
C GLU A 34 3.15 -15.02 7.27
N ILE A 35 3.18 -14.01 8.15
CA ILE A 35 4.37 -13.15 8.32
C ILE A 35 5.58 -13.96 8.79
N LEU A 36 5.38 -14.94 9.67
CA LEU A 36 6.48 -15.77 10.19
C LEU A 36 7.09 -16.71 9.13
N LYS A 37 6.32 -17.07 8.10
CA LYS A 37 6.81 -17.93 7.00
C LYS A 37 7.68 -17.17 6.00
N GLU A 38 7.49 -15.86 5.88
CA GLU A 38 8.23 -15.05 4.92
C GLU A 38 9.63 -14.70 5.43
N LYS A 39 10.64 -14.91 4.58
CA LYS A 39 12.05 -14.61 4.88
C LYS A 39 12.55 -13.30 4.27
N GLY A 40 11.72 -12.65 3.44
CA GLY A 40 12.05 -11.42 2.71
C GLY A 40 11.22 -10.22 3.15
N LYS A 41 11.11 -9.22 2.28
CA LYS A 41 10.25 -8.06 2.52
C LYS A 41 8.79 -8.46 2.63
N VAL A 42 8.14 -8.01 3.68
CA VAL A 42 6.74 -8.31 3.99
C VAL A 42 5.87 -7.12 3.62
N ILE A 43 5.00 -7.33 2.62
CA ILE A 43 3.99 -6.36 2.22
C ILE A 43 2.62 -6.91 2.61
N VAL A 44 1.85 -6.11 3.35
CA VAL A 44 0.51 -6.48 3.78
C VAL A 44 -0.52 -5.54 3.16
N LEU A 45 -1.58 -6.10 2.59
CA LEU A 45 -2.72 -5.33 2.11
C LEU A 45 -3.56 -4.86 3.31
N GLY A 46 -3.76 -3.55 3.39
CA GLY A 46 -4.60 -2.92 4.39
C GLY A 46 -6.08 -2.90 4.02
N GLY A 47 -6.83 -2.02 4.70
CA GLY A 47 -8.25 -1.76 4.43
C GLY A 47 -9.18 -2.11 5.58
N ASP A 48 -8.74 -2.93 6.53
CA ASP A 48 -9.40 -3.07 7.83
C ASP A 48 -8.60 -2.29 8.89
N GLU A 49 -9.29 -1.56 9.77
CA GLU A 49 -8.64 -0.75 10.81
C GLU A 49 -7.78 -1.57 11.77
N LYS A 50 -8.21 -2.80 12.11
CA LYS A 50 -7.46 -3.70 12.98
C LYS A 50 -6.22 -4.23 12.26
N VAL A 51 -6.34 -4.55 10.97
CA VAL A 51 -5.21 -4.98 10.14
C VAL A 51 -4.21 -3.83 10.00
N ASN A 52 -4.65 -2.62 9.64
CA ASN A 52 -3.78 -1.45 9.50
C ASN A 52 -3.02 -1.17 10.80
N ARG A 53 -3.71 -1.22 11.94
CA ARG A 53 -3.09 -1.05 13.27
C ARG A 53 -2.04 -2.11 13.55
N PHE A 54 -2.40 -3.38 13.39
CA PHE A 54 -1.46 -4.48 13.59
C PHE A 54 -0.22 -4.33 12.70
N CYS A 55 -0.41 -3.85 11.47
CA CYS A 55 0.69 -3.67 10.53
C CYS A 55 1.69 -2.61 10.97
N VAL A 56 1.21 -1.46 11.44
CA VAL A 56 2.11 -0.36 11.87
C VAL A 56 2.70 -0.59 13.27
N GLU A 57 2.12 -1.47 14.08
CA GLU A 57 2.64 -1.84 15.41
C GLU A 57 3.78 -2.88 15.31
N ASN A 58 3.86 -3.65 14.22
CA ASN A 58 4.79 -4.77 14.10
C ASN A 58 5.97 -4.44 13.19
N LYS A 59 7.18 -4.41 13.76
CA LYS A 59 8.44 -4.11 13.04
C LYS A 59 8.82 -5.13 11.96
N LYS A 60 8.20 -6.31 11.93
CA LYS A 60 8.44 -7.31 10.87
C LYS A 60 7.80 -6.95 9.53
N ILE A 61 6.96 -5.91 9.49
CA ILE A 61 6.24 -5.51 8.28
C ILE A 61 6.95 -4.30 7.68
N ASP A 62 7.38 -4.44 6.43
CA ASP A 62 8.09 -3.38 5.73
C ASP A 62 7.11 -2.36 5.13
N ILE A 63 6.02 -2.85 4.53
CA ILE A 63 5.06 -1.99 3.80
C ILE A 63 3.63 -2.35 4.15
N LEU A 64 2.87 -1.34 4.59
CA LEU A 64 1.40 -1.37 4.64
C LEU A 64 0.85 -0.78 3.34
N LEU A 65 0.24 -1.63 2.51
CA LEU A 65 -0.28 -1.27 1.21
C LEU A 65 -1.75 -0.83 1.28
N SER A 66 -2.06 0.34 0.72
CA SER A 66 -3.43 0.83 0.47
C SER A 66 -4.37 0.79 1.69
N PRO A 67 -3.99 1.42 2.82
CA PRO A 67 -4.84 1.47 4.02
C PRO A 67 -6.24 2.09 3.77
N GLU A 68 -6.40 2.88 2.71
CA GLU A 68 -7.64 3.54 2.28
C GLU A 68 -8.75 2.62 1.74
N LEU A 69 -8.44 1.35 1.49
CA LEU A 69 -9.35 0.37 0.88
C LEU A 69 -10.55 -0.04 1.76
N ASN A 70 -10.76 0.58 2.91
CA ASN A 70 -11.89 0.22 3.75
C ASN A 70 -13.23 0.41 3.04
N SER A 71 -14.15 -0.53 3.27
CA SER A 71 -15.52 -0.47 2.75
C SER A 71 -16.43 0.48 3.55
N ARG A 72 -15.94 1.06 4.65
CA ARG A 72 -16.74 1.89 5.55
C ARG A 72 -17.06 3.23 4.90
N LYS A 73 -18.28 3.72 5.11
CA LYS A 73 -18.68 5.08 4.70
C LYS A 73 -17.90 6.12 5.51
N ASP A 74 -17.47 7.18 4.83
CA ASP A 74 -16.83 8.32 5.49
C ASP A 74 -17.79 8.96 6.48
N SER A 75 -17.24 9.43 7.61
CA SER A 75 -18.02 10.15 8.61
C SER A 75 -18.20 11.61 8.17
N PHE A 76 -19.23 12.29 8.69
CA PHE A 76 -19.44 13.72 8.42
C PHE A 76 -18.24 14.58 8.80
N HIS A 77 -17.53 14.23 9.88
CA HIS A 77 -16.42 15.02 10.41
C HIS A 77 -15.04 14.62 9.89
N TYR A 78 -14.89 13.42 9.32
CA TYR A 78 -13.59 12.92 8.88
C TYR A 78 -13.71 11.81 7.83
N ARG A 79 -12.70 11.74 6.95
CA ARG A 79 -12.56 10.65 5.99
C ARG A 79 -12.05 9.42 6.70
N LYS A 80 -12.73 8.28 6.52
CA LYS A 80 -12.22 6.99 6.97
C LYS A 80 -11.21 6.54 5.93
N SER A 81 -9.98 7.01 6.04
CA SER A 81 -8.90 6.69 5.10
C SER A 81 -8.00 5.55 5.59
N GLY A 82 -8.31 4.94 6.74
CA GLY A 82 -7.54 3.84 7.32
C GLY A 82 -6.27 4.26 8.07
N LEU A 83 -5.89 5.53 8.04
CA LEU A 83 -4.80 6.10 8.84
C LEU A 83 -5.30 7.23 9.74
N ASN A 84 -4.62 7.40 10.88
CA ASN A 84 -4.81 8.53 11.78
C ASN A 84 -3.44 8.96 12.34
N GLN A 85 -3.44 9.99 13.18
CA GLN A 85 -2.21 10.49 13.81
C GLN A 85 -1.45 9.42 14.60
N VAL A 86 -2.15 8.59 15.37
CA VAL A 86 -1.53 7.55 16.22
C VAL A 86 -0.87 6.49 15.34
N LEU A 87 -1.57 6.00 14.31
CA LEU A 87 -1.04 5.01 13.37
C LEU A 87 0.16 5.55 12.61
N CYS A 88 0.17 6.82 12.22
CA CYS A 88 1.32 7.43 11.54
C CYS A 88 2.54 7.53 12.46
N LYS A 89 2.34 7.86 13.74
CA LYS A 89 3.44 7.86 14.73
C LYS A 89 4.01 6.47 14.92
N LEU A 90 3.15 5.45 15.05
CA LEU A 90 3.56 4.05 15.16
C LEU A 90 4.31 3.59 13.91
N ALA A 91 3.80 3.89 12.72
CA ALA A 91 4.46 3.59 11.45
C ALA A 91 5.86 4.21 11.39
N LYS A 92 6.01 5.47 11.84
CA LYS A 92 7.32 6.13 11.92
C LYS A 92 8.26 5.47 12.92
N GLN A 93 7.76 5.10 14.10
CA GLN A 93 8.55 4.48 15.16
C GLN A 93 9.03 3.07 14.79
N ASN A 94 8.20 2.31 14.08
CA ASN A 94 8.50 0.95 13.66
C ASN A 94 9.07 0.84 12.24
N ASP A 95 9.37 1.99 11.63
CA ASP A 95 9.89 2.12 10.25
C ASP A 95 9.04 1.46 9.16
N VAL A 96 7.73 1.37 9.39
CA VAL A 96 6.77 0.82 8.42
C VAL A 96 6.48 1.86 7.35
N THR A 97 6.66 1.47 6.09
CA THR A 97 6.40 2.32 4.93
C THR A 97 4.95 2.21 4.49
N ILE A 98 4.32 3.33 4.11
CA ILE A 98 2.97 3.33 3.56
C ILE A 98 3.03 3.26 2.04
N GLY A 99 2.39 2.25 1.45
CA GLY A 99 2.29 2.04 0.02
C GLY A 99 1.01 2.60 -0.57
N PHE A 100 1.14 3.38 -1.65
CA PHE A 100 0.04 3.86 -2.46
C PHE A 100 -0.02 3.06 -3.76
N ASP A 101 -1.15 2.38 -3.98
CA ASP A 101 -1.39 1.53 -5.14
C ASP A 101 -2.16 2.27 -6.24
N PHE A 102 -1.49 2.50 -7.37
CA PHE A 102 -2.11 3.14 -8.52
C PHE A 102 -3.11 2.24 -9.27
N SER A 103 -2.97 0.90 -9.23
CA SER A 103 -3.90 -0.02 -9.90
C SER A 103 -5.35 0.11 -9.40
N LEU A 104 -5.52 0.54 -8.14
CA LEU A 104 -6.84 0.76 -7.52
C LEU A 104 -7.67 1.80 -8.27
N LEU A 105 -7.02 2.79 -8.88
CA LEU A 105 -7.70 3.83 -9.65
C LEU A 105 -8.23 3.33 -10.99
N PHE A 106 -7.73 2.21 -11.53
CA PHE A 106 -8.31 1.60 -12.72
C PHE A 106 -9.52 0.75 -12.37
N ASN A 107 -9.37 -0.08 -11.35
CA ASN A 107 -10.28 -1.20 -11.07
C ASN A 107 -11.47 -0.83 -10.16
N SER A 108 -11.40 0.28 -9.43
CA SER A 108 -12.49 0.67 -8.53
C SER A 108 -13.61 1.43 -9.25
N LYS A 109 -14.85 1.19 -8.82
CA LYS A 109 -16.01 2.03 -9.18
C LYS A 109 -16.00 3.38 -8.44
N GLU A 110 -15.41 3.43 -7.25
CA GLU A 110 -15.37 4.61 -6.37
C GLU A 110 -14.02 5.36 -6.45
N LYS A 111 -13.52 5.61 -7.66
CA LYS A 111 -12.17 6.17 -7.91
C LYS A 111 -11.95 7.50 -7.18
N THR A 112 -12.93 8.39 -7.24
CA THR A 112 -12.89 9.73 -6.62
C THR A 112 -12.76 9.65 -5.11
N LYS A 113 -13.46 8.70 -4.48
CA LYS A 113 -13.39 8.48 -3.03
C LYS A 113 -12.05 7.90 -2.61
N ILE A 114 -11.56 6.88 -3.31
CA ILE A 114 -10.23 6.30 -3.05
C ILE A 114 -9.16 7.37 -3.18
N LEU A 115 -9.15 8.11 -4.29
CA LEU A 115 -8.20 9.20 -4.52
C LEU A 115 -8.31 10.27 -3.42
N GLY A 116 -9.54 10.61 -3.03
CA GLY A 116 -9.84 11.48 -1.90
C GLY A 116 -9.23 11.02 -0.57
N ARG A 117 -9.20 9.72 -0.32
CA ARG A 117 -8.58 9.13 0.88
C ARG A 117 -7.07 9.06 0.76
N MET A 118 -6.54 8.79 -0.44
CA MET A 118 -5.11 8.83 -0.73
C MET A 118 -4.53 10.23 -0.46
N PHE A 119 -5.20 11.31 -0.88
CA PHE A 119 -4.78 12.69 -0.56
C PHE A 119 -4.68 12.92 0.95
N PHE A 120 -5.69 12.47 1.70
CA PHE A 120 -5.70 12.63 3.16
C PHE A 120 -4.59 11.81 3.83
N ASN A 121 -4.38 10.56 3.39
CA ASN A 121 -3.29 9.72 3.85
C ASN A 121 -1.92 10.34 3.52
N TYR A 122 -1.73 10.86 2.31
CA TYR A 122 -0.50 11.55 1.92
C TYR A 122 -0.18 12.72 2.85
N LYS A 123 -1.17 13.58 3.14
CA LYS A 123 -1.01 14.70 4.08
C LYS A 123 -0.62 14.23 5.48
N LEU A 124 -1.25 13.18 6.00
CA LEU A 124 -0.91 12.60 7.29
C LEU A 124 0.53 12.07 7.29
N CYS A 125 0.90 11.25 6.30
CA CYS A 125 2.24 10.69 6.18
C CYS A 125 3.30 11.79 6.05
N LYS A 126 3.06 12.84 5.27
CA LYS A 126 3.94 14.01 5.14
C LYS A 126 4.09 14.74 6.48
N LYS A 127 2.99 15.00 7.19
CA LYS A 127 2.99 15.66 8.51
C LYS A 127 3.81 14.90 9.55
N TYR A 128 3.71 13.57 9.58
CA TYR A 128 4.40 12.72 10.55
C TYR A 128 5.71 12.11 10.03
N LYS A 129 6.19 12.56 8.86
CA LYS A 129 7.44 12.12 8.22
C LYS A 129 7.55 10.59 8.05
N VAL A 130 6.42 9.94 7.76
CA VAL A 130 6.33 8.51 7.49
C VAL A 130 6.88 8.25 6.08
N LYS A 131 7.62 7.15 5.92
CA LYS A 131 8.12 6.73 4.61
C LYS A 131 6.93 6.35 3.72
N MET A 132 6.99 6.74 2.45
CA MET A 132 5.93 6.49 1.47
C MET A 132 6.53 5.88 0.21
N ILE A 133 5.85 4.89 -0.36
CA ILE A 133 6.18 4.30 -1.65
C ILE A 133 4.99 4.40 -2.61
N PHE A 134 5.28 4.76 -3.86
CA PHE A 134 4.29 4.87 -4.93
C PHE A 134 4.66 3.85 -6.00
N SER A 135 3.75 2.93 -6.29
CA SER A 135 3.95 1.92 -7.32
C SER A 135 2.62 1.53 -7.94
N SER A 136 2.68 0.91 -9.12
CA SER A 136 1.47 0.45 -9.79
C SER A 136 0.86 -0.76 -9.12
N PHE A 137 1.64 -1.57 -8.39
CA PHE A 137 1.24 -2.88 -7.83
C PHE A 137 0.34 -3.68 -8.80
N ALA A 138 0.73 -3.62 -10.08
CA ALA A 138 -0.05 -4.12 -11.21
C ALA A 138 -0.38 -5.61 -11.06
N ARG A 139 -1.65 -5.96 -11.22
CA ARG A 139 -2.12 -7.36 -11.24
C ARG A 139 -1.96 -8.00 -12.61
N ASN A 140 -2.07 -7.16 -13.65
CA ASN A 140 -1.96 -7.55 -15.06
C ASN A 140 -0.92 -6.68 -15.78
N LYS A 141 -0.38 -7.19 -16.89
CA LYS A 141 0.61 -6.47 -17.72
C LYS A 141 0.13 -5.08 -18.15
N PHE A 142 -1.17 -4.90 -18.38
CA PHE A 142 -1.77 -3.63 -18.81
C PHE A 142 -1.82 -2.55 -17.72
N GLU A 143 -1.62 -2.93 -16.45
CA GLU A 143 -1.60 -2.01 -15.31
C GLU A 143 -0.18 -1.52 -14.97
N LEU A 144 0.85 -2.08 -15.64
CA LEU A 144 2.22 -1.60 -15.49
C LEU A 144 2.33 -0.15 -15.95
N ARG A 145 3.09 0.64 -15.21
CA ARG A 145 3.32 2.06 -15.51
C ARG A 145 4.80 2.35 -15.39
N ASN A 146 5.26 3.27 -16.22
CA ASN A 146 6.63 3.75 -16.15
C ASN A 146 6.86 4.57 -14.87
N SER A 147 8.13 4.77 -14.54
CA SER A 147 8.56 5.57 -13.40
C SER A 147 8.05 7.01 -13.47
N ASP A 148 7.95 7.60 -14.67
CA ASP A 148 7.49 8.97 -14.86
C ASP A 148 6.01 9.14 -14.50
N SER A 149 5.16 8.18 -14.88
CA SER A 149 3.76 8.15 -14.46
C SER A 149 3.63 8.08 -12.94
N MET A 150 4.47 7.28 -12.27
CA MET A 150 4.46 7.20 -10.80
C MET A 150 4.93 8.52 -10.16
N ARG A 151 5.87 9.23 -10.77
CA ARG A 151 6.30 10.57 -10.35
C ARG A 151 5.17 11.59 -10.49
N VAL A 152 4.44 11.55 -11.61
CA VAL A 152 3.26 12.41 -11.83
C VAL A 152 2.17 12.10 -10.81
N PHE A 153 1.90 10.81 -10.55
CA PHE A 153 0.93 10.40 -9.54
C PHE A 153 1.26 10.95 -8.15
N LYS A 154 2.52 10.83 -7.72
CA LYS A 154 3.01 11.45 -6.49
C LYS A 154 2.78 12.97 -6.47
N ARG A 155 3.10 13.68 -7.57
CA ARG A 155 2.90 15.14 -7.68
C ARG A 155 1.43 15.53 -7.57
N ILE A 156 0.53 14.73 -8.15
CA ILE A 156 -0.91 14.94 -8.02
C ILE A 156 -1.30 14.86 -6.54
N LEU A 157 -0.89 13.79 -5.86
CA LEU A 157 -1.15 13.59 -4.42
C LEU A 157 -0.58 14.68 -3.52
N GLU A 158 0.50 15.34 -3.96
CA GLU A 158 1.11 16.44 -3.22
C GLU A 158 0.34 17.77 -3.33
N LYS A 159 -0.34 18.00 -4.45
CA LYS A 159 -0.95 19.29 -4.75
C LYS A 159 -2.26 19.53 -3.98
N TYR A 160 -2.93 18.47 -3.51
CA TYR A 160 -4.26 18.52 -2.90
C TYR A 160 -4.30 17.97 -1.48
#